data_AF-A0A496YB75-F1
#
_entry.id   AF-A0A496YB75-F1
#
_cell.length_a   1.000
_cell.length_b   1.000
_cell.length_c   1.000
_cell.angle_alpha   90.00
_cell.angle_beta   90.00
_cell.angle_gamma   90.00
#
_symmetry.space_group_name_H-M   'P 1'
#
loop_
_entity.id
_entity.type
_entity.pdbx_description
1 polymer ?
#
loop_
_entity_poly.entity_id
_entity_poly.type
_entity_poly.pdbx_seq_one_letter_code
_entity_poly.pdbx_strand_id
1 'polypeptide(L)'
;MPYLSKRSYAVCCCVLFVGLFILTSPCFSADESIATLTKFSGKVLIKSHGSWGIPPRKGLPLFSQDKVVTRIGSATVTFRDGTVVDIYNNTNILIREEKKEKGLAKGAKLVKRHILLFLGKLFFKTGRKKVDMQFETATALVGIRGTAGILSIGAEGMTYIKFIEGHAAYTVGEFIEGIAKEVPVEIADVTSVQRATFVARAAADQLRRTKEKVTKGEMRPQQVALAKAILEEATAWEVLANAELMLKSPDAKVAAWARKKKAEARTAIKKAKDAQKEAIRRGADPAFKGFGPAEPGFDIPVKPSALQIKSSVRT
;
A
#
# COMPACT_ATOMS: atom_id res chain seq x y z
N MET A 1 63.85 43.58 6.54
CA MET A 1 62.96 42.50 7.00
C MET A 1 62.05 43.04 8.10
N PRO A 2 60.73 43.14 7.88
CA PRO A 2 59.77 43.23 8.97
C PRO A 2 58.82 42.03 9.02
N TYR A 3 58.54 41.63 10.26
CA TYR A 3 57.73 40.51 10.71
C TYR A 3 56.24 40.73 10.43
N LEU A 4 55.64 39.87 9.59
CA LEU A 4 54.18 39.70 9.52
C LEU A 4 53.73 38.76 10.64
N SER A 5 53.00 39.31 11.60
CA SER A 5 52.56 38.62 12.81
C SER A 5 51.52 37.52 12.51
N LYS A 6 51.75 36.32 13.04
CA LYS A 6 50.96 35.08 12.83
C LYS A 6 49.56 35.07 13.48
N ARG A 7 49.04 36.20 13.96
CA ARG A 7 47.80 36.22 14.76
C ARG A 7 46.50 36.47 13.97
N SER A 8 46.59 36.83 12.69
CA SER A 8 45.39 37.21 11.91
C SER A 8 44.77 36.10 11.05
N TYR A 9 45.40 34.93 10.92
CA TYR A 9 44.88 33.82 10.10
C TYR A 9 43.97 32.85 10.86
N ALA A 10 44.07 32.81 12.21
CA ALA A 10 43.29 31.88 13.02
C ALA A 10 41.82 32.28 13.18
N VAL A 11 41.51 33.58 13.13
CA VAL A 11 40.12 34.07 13.31
C VAL A 11 39.32 34.01 12.00
N CYS A 12 39.99 34.16 10.85
CA CYS A 12 39.33 34.10 9.53
C CYS A 12 38.96 32.66 9.11
N CYS A 13 39.75 31.65 9.50
CA CYS A 13 39.42 30.23 9.24
C CYS A 13 38.25 29.71 10.09
N CYS A 14 38.05 30.21 11.31
CA CYS A 14 36.92 29.78 12.16
C CYS A 14 35.57 30.35 11.69
N VAL A 15 35.52 31.53 11.08
CA VAL A 15 34.26 32.10 10.54
C VAL A 15 33.87 31.42 9.22
N LEU A 16 34.84 30.95 8.42
CA LEU A 16 34.58 30.26 7.16
C LEU A 16 34.12 28.80 7.34
N PHE A 17 34.45 28.15 8.47
CA PHE A 17 34.01 26.78 8.78
C PHE A 17 32.64 26.71 9.49
N VAL A 18 32.22 27.77 10.18
CA VAL A 18 30.90 27.81 10.86
C VAL A 18 29.77 28.22 9.89
N GLY A 19 30.08 28.93 8.81
CA GLY A 19 29.10 29.28 7.77
C GLY A 19 28.68 28.14 6.83
N LEU A 20 29.47 27.05 6.76
CA LEU A 20 29.23 25.93 5.82
C LEU A 20 28.37 24.80 6.40
N PHE A 21 27.91 24.91 7.65
CA PHE A 21 27.07 23.89 8.29
C PHE A 21 25.57 24.22 8.32
N ILE A 22 25.14 25.37 7.78
CA ILE A 22 23.74 25.85 7.91
C ILE A 22 22.83 25.46 6.72
N LEU A 23 23.33 24.80 5.67
CA LEU A 23 22.55 24.55 4.44
C LEU A 23 22.17 23.10 4.14
N THR A 24 22.45 22.14 5.02
CA THR A 24 21.96 20.76 4.86
C THR A 24 20.66 20.52 5.63
N SER A 25 19.66 21.37 5.43
CA SER A 25 18.29 21.01 5.79
C SER A 25 17.84 19.93 4.80
N PRO A 26 17.49 18.70 5.23
CA PRO A 26 16.82 17.77 4.35
C PRO A 26 15.51 18.45 3.92
N CYS A 27 15.43 18.79 2.64
CA CYS A 27 14.19 19.23 2.02
C CYS A 27 13.23 18.04 2.12
N PHE A 28 12.42 18.01 3.18
CA PHE A 28 11.26 17.15 3.26
C PHE A 28 10.29 17.63 2.19
N SER A 29 10.44 17.09 0.98
CA SER A 29 9.41 17.21 -0.05
C SER A 29 8.15 16.57 0.50
N ALA A 30 7.20 17.40 0.93
CA ALA A 30 5.88 16.93 1.30
C ALA A 30 5.30 16.13 0.13
N ASP A 31 4.90 14.89 0.38
CA ASP A 31 4.28 14.05 -0.63
C ASP A 31 2.96 14.71 -1.06
N GLU A 32 2.76 14.86 -2.36
CA GLU A 32 1.63 15.60 -2.91
C GLU A 32 0.49 14.62 -3.14
N SER A 33 -0.66 14.82 -2.48
CA SER A 33 -1.84 13.97 -2.68
C SER A 33 -2.21 13.89 -4.16
N ILE A 34 -2.46 12.70 -4.71
CA ILE A 34 -2.74 12.50 -6.14
C ILE A 34 -4.25 12.32 -6.42
N ALA A 35 -5.02 11.99 -5.39
CA ALA A 35 -6.45 11.74 -5.48
C ALA A 35 -7.17 12.02 -4.15
N THR A 36 -8.49 11.94 -4.19
CA THR A 36 -9.36 12.13 -3.02
C THR A 36 -10.41 11.02 -2.97
N LEU A 37 -10.67 10.48 -1.78
CA LEU A 37 -11.84 9.64 -1.52
C LEU A 37 -13.09 10.52 -1.47
N THR A 38 -13.90 10.52 -2.52
CA THR A 38 -15.03 11.46 -2.68
C THR A 38 -16.37 10.88 -2.24
N LYS A 39 -16.52 9.56 -2.33
CA LYS A 39 -17.69 8.82 -1.82
C LYS A 39 -17.23 7.49 -1.26
N PHE A 40 -17.94 6.96 -0.26
CA PHE A 40 -17.78 5.58 0.17
C PHE A 40 -19.04 5.12 0.90
N SER A 41 -19.24 3.80 0.95
CA SER A 41 -20.31 3.15 1.69
C SER A 41 -19.83 1.82 2.24
N GLY A 42 -20.46 1.36 3.32
CA GLY A 42 -20.14 0.07 3.94
C GLY A 42 -18.70 0.01 4.47
N LYS A 43 -18.05 -1.13 4.28
CA LYS A 43 -16.77 -1.52 4.86
C LYS A 43 -15.62 -1.25 3.89
N VAL A 44 -15.01 -0.08 4.07
CA VAL A 44 -13.86 0.39 3.30
C VAL A 44 -12.63 0.50 4.20
N LEU A 45 -11.53 -0.12 3.79
CA LEU A 45 -10.24 -0.05 4.43
C LEU A 45 -9.31 0.83 3.59
N ILE A 46 -8.64 1.77 4.25
CA ILE A 46 -7.64 2.64 3.64
C ILE A 46 -6.28 2.37 4.28
N LYS A 47 -5.28 2.14 3.43
CA LYS A 47 -3.87 2.22 3.79
C LYS A 47 -3.31 3.49 3.18
N SER A 48 -2.82 4.40 4.01
CA SER A 48 -2.18 5.63 3.54
C SER A 48 -0.80 5.80 4.15
N HIS A 49 0.17 6.20 3.34
CA HIS A 49 1.58 6.30 3.74
C HIS A 49 2.10 5.06 4.50
N GLY A 50 1.72 3.87 4.01
CA GLY A 50 2.12 2.59 4.59
C GLY A 50 1.38 2.18 5.88
N SER A 51 0.54 3.05 6.44
CA SER A 51 -0.19 2.78 7.69
C SER A 51 -1.63 2.36 7.42
N TRP A 52 -2.04 1.26 8.05
CA TRP A 52 -3.43 0.79 8.07
C TRP A 52 -4.25 1.46 9.18
N GLY A 53 -5.58 1.46 9.02
CA GLY A 53 -6.50 1.97 10.03
C GLY A 53 -6.83 3.44 9.89
N ILE A 54 -6.55 4.04 8.73
CA ILE A 54 -6.99 5.40 8.39
C ILE A 54 -8.52 5.36 8.21
N PRO A 55 -9.29 6.09 9.04
CA PRO A 55 -10.75 6.07 8.90
C PRO A 55 -11.17 6.66 7.56
N PRO A 56 -12.00 5.95 6.76
CA PRO A 56 -12.52 6.51 5.52
C PRO A 56 -13.41 7.71 5.85
N ARG A 57 -13.16 8.83 5.17
CA ARG A 57 -13.97 10.04 5.25
C ARG A 57 -14.01 10.73 3.90
N LYS A 58 -15.13 11.39 3.59
CA LYS A 58 -15.25 12.19 2.37
C LYS A 58 -14.19 13.28 2.39
N GLY A 59 -13.48 13.45 1.28
CA GLY A 59 -12.39 14.41 1.19
C GLY A 59 -11.04 13.90 1.70
N LEU A 60 -10.92 12.63 2.11
CA LEU A 60 -9.63 12.06 2.52
C LEU A 60 -8.64 12.11 1.35
N PRO A 61 -7.50 12.82 1.47
CA PRO A 61 -6.46 12.81 0.46
C PRO A 61 -5.82 11.43 0.37
N LEU A 62 -5.56 10.99 -0.85
CA LEU A 62 -4.85 9.76 -1.18
C LEU A 62 -3.55 10.10 -1.90
N PHE A 63 -2.53 9.29 -1.65
CA PHE A 63 -1.15 9.48 -2.09
C PHE A 63 -0.67 8.31 -2.94
N SER A 64 0.51 8.45 -3.54
CA SER A 64 1.14 7.32 -4.24
C SER A 64 1.47 6.22 -3.25
N GLN A 65 1.24 4.96 -3.62
CA GLN A 65 1.31 3.76 -2.79
C GLN A 65 0.14 3.57 -1.79
N ASP A 66 -0.89 4.41 -1.84
CA ASP A 66 -2.09 4.20 -1.04
C ASP A 66 -2.94 3.05 -1.58
N LYS A 67 -3.59 2.36 -0.65
CA LYS A 67 -4.41 1.18 -0.92
C LYS A 67 -5.85 1.44 -0.51
N VAL A 68 -6.79 1.09 -1.38
CA VAL A 68 -8.23 1.19 -1.11
C VAL A 68 -8.83 -0.20 -1.29
N VAL A 69 -9.47 -0.70 -0.24
CA VAL A 69 -10.01 -2.06 -0.21
C VAL A 69 -11.44 -2.05 0.32
N THR A 70 -12.34 -2.70 -0.39
CA THR A 70 -13.74 -2.88 -0.02
C THR A 70 -14.00 -4.36 0.27
N ARG A 71 -14.83 -4.63 1.27
CA ARG A 71 -15.42 -5.97 1.50
C ARG A 71 -16.89 -5.93 1.09
N ILE A 72 -17.73 -5.32 1.90
CA ILE A 72 -19.15 -5.06 1.63
C ILE A 72 -19.33 -3.55 1.54
N GLY A 73 -19.52 -3.01 0.34
CA GLY A 73 -19.65 -1.58 0.09
C GLY A 73 -18.82 -1.09 -1.11
N SER A 74 -18.76 0.23 -1.27
CA SER A 74 -18.11 0.88 -2.41
C SER A 74 -17.26 2.07 -2.01
N ALA A 75 -16.36 2.48 -2.88
CA ALA A 75 -15.56 3.69 -2.73
C ALA A 75 -15.36 4.39 -4.07
N THR A 76 -15.46 5.72 -4.11
CA THR A 76 -15.14 6.52 -5.29
C THR A 76 -13.86 7.30 -5.02
N VAL A 77 -12.87 7.10 -5.89
CA VAL A 77 -11.63 7.87 -5.90
C VAL A 77 -11.67 8.84 -7.07
N THR A 78 -11.46 10.12 -6.78
CA THR A 78 -11.36 11.18 -7.80
C THR A 78 -9.96 11.74 -7.82
N PHE A 79 -9.29 11.63 -8.96
CA PHE A 79 -7.94 12.15 -9.17
C PHE A 79 -7.97 13.63 -9.55
N ARG A 80 -6.84 14.32 -9.33
CA ARG A 80 -6.70 15.76 -9.66
C ARG A 80 -6.88 16.09 -11.14
N ASP A 81 -6.68 15.11 -12.01
CA ASP A 81 -6.88 15.27 -13.45
C ASP A 81 -8.36 15.14 -13.88
N GLY A 82 -9.27 14.84 -12.95
CA GLY A 82 -10.69 14.59 -13.19
C GLY A 82 -11.03 13.13 -13.47
N THR A 83 -10.04 12.22 -13.46
CA THR A 83 -10.29 10.79 -13.55
C THR A 83 -11.08 10.32 -12.33
N VAL A 84 -12.11 9.52 -12.57
CA VAL A 84 -12.94 8.91 -11.52
C VAL A 84 -12.79 7.40 -11.60
N VAL A 85 -12.56 6.78 -10.45
CA VAL A 85 -12.53 5.32 -10.29
C VAL A 85 -13.53 4.94 -9.20
N ASP A 86 -14.57 4.22 -9.59
CA ASP A 86 -15.55 3.65 -8.67
C ASP A 86 -15.17 2.19 -8.37
N ILE A 87 -15.00 1.91 -7.10
CA ILE A 87 -14.54 0.63 -6.56
C ILE A 87 -15.75 -0.07 -5.96
N TYR A 88 -16.09 -1.25 -6.48
CA TYR A 88 -17.24 -2.04 -6.03
C TYR A 88 -16.89 -2.93 -4.84
N ASN A 89 -17.81 -3.77 -4.40
CA ASN A 89 -17.59 -4.75 -3.33
C ASN A 89 -16.38 -5.65 -3.63
N ASN A 90 -15.82 -6.25 -2.58
CA ASN A 90 -14.76 -7.25 -2.66
C ASN A 90 -13.59 -6.84 -3.58
N THR A 91 -13.23 -5.56 -3.56
CA THR A 91 -12.24 -5.00 -4.48
C THR A 91 -11.02 -4.50 -3.73
N ASN A 92 -9.85 -4.77 -4.31
CA ASN A 92 -8.57 -4.46 -3.71
C ASN A 92 -7.65 -3.79 -4.72
N ILE A 93 -7.40 -2.49 -4.53
CA ILE A 93 -6.55 -1.70 -5.44
C ILE A 93 -5.37 -1.05 -4.73
N LEU A 94 -4.26 -0.91 -5.46
CA LEU A 94 -3.12 -0.06 -5.10
C LEU A 94 -2.96 1.05 -6.15
N ILE A 95 -2.83 2.28 -5.68
CA ILE A 95 -2.64 3.46 -6.51
C ILE A 95 -1.14 3.78 -6.54
N ARG A 96 -0.56 3.98 -7.72
CA ARG A 96 0.81 4.47 -7.86
C ARG A 96 0.89 5.57 -8.90
N GLU A 97 1.68 6.58 -8.60
CA GLU A 97 1.98 7.66 -9.53
C GLU A 97 3.49 7.90 -9.59
N GLU A 98 4.00 8.05 -10.81
CA GLU A 98 5.39 8.33 -11.11
C GLU A 98 5.45 9.60 -11.97
N LYS A 99 6.15 10.62 -11.48
CA LYS A 99 6.41 11.84 -12.24
C LYS A 99 7.64 11.59 -13.13
N LYS A 100 7.47 11.66 -14.45
CA LYS A 100 8.61 11.67 -15.38
C LYS A 100 8.91 13.10 -15.80
N GLU A 101 10.13 13.54 -15.52
CA GLU A 101 10.69 14.73 -16.13
C GLU A 101 11.17 14.37 -17.54
N LYS A 102 10.63 15.05 -18.56
CA LYS A 102 11.14 14.94 -19.92
C LYS A 102 12.36 15.85 -20.09
N GLY A 103 13.56 15.28 -20.06
CA GLY A 103 14.80 15.86 -20.61
C GLY A 103 15.21 17.26 -20.11
N LEU A 104 16.37 17.74 -20.58
CA LEU A 104 16.93 19.06 -20.20
C LEU A 104 16.08 20.28 -20.62
N ALA A 105 15.04 20.08 -21.45
CA ALA A 105 14.11 21.13 -21.83
C ALA A 105 12.93 21.20 -20.85
N LYS A 106 13.02 22.14 -19.89
CA LYS A 106 11.95 22.51 -18.95
C LYS A 106 10.59 22.60 -19.68
N GLY A 107 9.60 21.80 -19.27
CA GLY A 107 8.21 22.19 -19.53
C GLY A 107 7.11 21.15 -19.35
N ALA A 108 7.35 19.86 -19.63
CA ALA A 108 6.27 18.87 -19.58
C ALA A 108 6.59 17.72 -18.63
N LYS A 109 6.10 17.81 -17.38
CA LYS A 109 6.03 16.67 -16.47
C LYS A 109 4.96 15.72 -16.98
N LEU A 110 5.36 14.57 -17.53
CA LEU A 110 4.43 13.51 -17.86
C LEU A 110 4.16 12.73 -16.58
N VAL A 111 2.90 12.71 -16.14
CA VAL A 111 2.47 11.91 -15.01
C VAL A 111 2.08 10.54 -15.52
N LYS A 112 2.73 9.50 -14.99
CA LYS A 112 2.37 8.11 -15.25
C LYS A 112 1.65 7.56 -14.03
N ARG A 113 0.41 7.11 -14.20
CA ARG A 113 -0.41 6.59 -13.11
C ARG A 113 -0.77 5.14 -13.37
N HIS A 114 -0.62 4.33 -12.33
CA HIS A 114 -0.91 2.91 -12.32
C HIS A 114 -1.97 2.62 -11.26
N ILE A 115 -3.03 1.94 -11.65
CA ILE A 115 -4.01 1.35 -10.75
C ILE A 115 -3.87 -0.16 -10.84
N LEU A 116 -3.29 -0.76 -9.81
CA LEU A 116 -3.15 -2.20 -9.71
C LEU A 116 -4.42 -2.74 -9.07
N LEU A 117 -5.18 -3.55 -9.81
CA LEU A 117 -6.34 -4.27 -9.35
C LEU A 117 -5.92 -5.71 -9.00
N PHE A 118 -5.93 -6.06 -7.71
CA PHE A 118 -5.57 -7.39 -7.26
C PHE A 118 -6.75 -8.35 -7.19
N LEU A 119 -7.96 -7.82 -6.97
CA LEU A 119 -9.21 -8.56 -6.85
C LEU A 119 -10.37 -7.61 -7.11
N GLY A 120 -11.46 -8.12 -7.66
CA GLY A 120 -12.76 -7.45 -7.67
C GLY A 120 -13.03 -6.68 -8.97
N LYS A 121 -13.74 -5.57 -8.85
CA LYS A 121 -14.30 -4.82 -9.98
C LYS A 121 -14.22 -3.33 -9.73
N LEU A 122 -13.89 -2.60 -10.78
CA LEU A 122 -13.97 -1.14 -10.79
C LEU A 122 -14.58 -0.63 -12.07
N PHE A 123 -15.26 0.50 -11.98
CA PHE A 123 -15.57 1.36 -13.11
C PHE A 123 -14.52 2.48 -13.16
N PHE A 124 -14.14 2.89 -14.35
CA PHE A 124 -13.24 4.01 -14.57
C PHE A 124 -13.81 4.96 -15.61
N LYS A 125 -13.57 6.26 -15.41
CA LYS A 125 -13.73 7.30 -16.42
C LYS A 125 -12.52 8.21 -16.38
N THR A 126 -11.71 8.17 -17.43
CA THR A 126 -10.45 8.93 -17.50
C THR A 126 -10.61 10.23 -18.25
N GLY A 127 -9.88 11.25 -17.81
CA GLY A 127 -9.80 12.52 -18.53
C GLY A 127 -8.96 12.42 -19.80
N ARG A 128 -9.01 13.48 -20.62
CA ARG A 128 -8.14 13.65 -21.81
C ARG A 128 -6.82 14.38 -21.50
N LYS A 129 -6.53 14.67 -20.22
CA LYS A 129 -5.32 15.40 -19.78
C LYS A 129 -4.04 14.58 -20.04
N LYS A 130 -2.87 15.22 -19.91
CA LYS A 130 -1.52 14.63 -20.09
C LYS A 130 -1.11 13.66 -18.96
N VAL A 131 -1.97 12.70 -18.65
CA VAL A 131 -1.68 11.58 -17.74
C VAL A 131 -1.68 10.30 -18.56
N ASP A 132 -0.63 9.49 -18.41
CA ASP A 132 -0.55 8.13 -18.94
C ASP A 132 -1.15 7.20 -17.87
N MET A 133 -2.43 6.86 -18.05
CA MET A 133 -3.20 6.05 -17.11
C MET A 133 -3.13 4.58 -17.51
N GLN A 134 -2.73 3.73 -16.56
CA GLN A 134 -2.58 2.30 -16.75
C GLN A 134 -3.38 1.56 -15.68
N PHE A 135 -4.17 0.60 -16.12
CA PHE A 135 -4.77 -0.38 -15.21
C PHE A 135 -4.03 -1.69 -15.37
N GLU A 136 -3.66 -2.29 -14.24
CA GLU A 136 -2.81 -3.47 -14.19
C GLU A 136 -3.48 -4.53 -13.33
N THR A 137 -3.49 -5.76 -13.81
CA THR A 137 -3.88 -6.94 -13.05
C THR A 137 -2.71 -7.93 -13.02
N ALA A 138 -2.92 -9.07 -12.37
CA ALA A 138 -1.96 -10.16 -12.36
C ALA A 138 -1.64 -10.70 -13.77
N THR A 139 -2.57 -10.59 -14.73
CA THR A 139 -2.47 -11.25 -16.03
C THR A 139 -2.57 -10.30 -17.22
N ALA A 140 -2.92 -9.03 -17.01
CA ALA A 140 -3.10 -8.08 -18.08
C ALA A 140 -2.79 -6.63 -17.67
N LEU A 141 -2.49 -5.80 -18.65
CA LEU A 141 -2.29 -4.36 -18.51
C LEU A 141 -2.98 -3.64 -19.66
N VAL A 142 -3.67 -2.54 -19.36
CA VAL A 142 -4.27 -1.67 -20.38
C VAL A 142 -3.88 -0.22 -20.14
N GLY A 143 -3.37 0.43 -21.17
CA GLY A 143 -3.17 1.88 -21.21
C GLY A 143 -4.40 2.56 -21.79
N ILE A 144 -4.95 3.56 -21.10
CA ILE A 144 -6.17 4.26 -21.55
C ILE A 144 -6.03 5.78 -21.45
N ARG A 145 -6.80 6.50 -22.28
CA ARG A 145 -6.86 7.97 -22.26
C ARG A 145 -8.20 8.44 -22.80
N GLY A 146 -8.94 9.21 -22.01
CA GLY A 146 -10.26 9.70 -22.42
C GLY A 146 -11.28 8.57 -22.61
N THR A 147 -11.11 7.47 -21.88
CA THR A 147 -11.88 6.22 -22.00
C THR A 147 -12.68 6.00 -20.71
N ALA A 148 -13.87 5.43 -20.85
CA ALA A 148 -14.70 4.94 -19.75
C ALA A 148 -15.01 3.45 -19.92
N GLY A 149 -15.06 2.70 -18.83
CA GLY A 149 -15.28 1.27 -18.87
C GLY A 149 -15.28 0.61 -17.51
N ILE A 150 -15.40 -0.71 -17.53
CA ILE A 150 -15.38 -1.57 -16.35
C ILE A 150 -14.23 -2.56 -16.50
N LEU A 151 -13.39 -2.65 -15.47
CA LEU A 151 -12.35 -3.65 -15.34
C LEU A 151 -12.71 -4.56 -14.17
N SER A 152 -12.60 -5.87 -14.38
CA SER A 152 -12.93 -6.85 -13.35
C SER A 152 -12.06 -8.10 -13.41
N ILE A 153 -11.89 -8.75 -12.28
CA ILE A 153 -11.25 -10.06 -12.14
C ILE A 153 -12.34 -11.04 -11.68
N GLY A 154 -12.54 -12.11 -12.43
CA GLY A 154 -13.48 -13.17 -12.05
C GLY A 154 -12.92 -14.07 -10.95
N ALA A 155 -13.75 -14.99 -10.44
CA ALA A 155 -13.35 -15.90 -9.35
C ALA A 155 -12.24 -16.87 -9.78
N GLU A 156 -12.16 -17.15 -11.08
CA GLU A 156 -11.12 -17.93 -11.75
C GLU A 156 -9.81 -17.15 -11.95
N GLY A 157 -9.80 -15.84 -11.65
CA GLY A 157 -8.61 -14.99 -11.76
C GLY A 157 -8.34 -14.45 -13.17
N MET A 158 -9.26 -14.63 -14.12
CA MET A 158 -9.14 -14.04 -15.45
C MET A 158 -9.55 -12.56 -15.44
N THR A 159 -8.92 -11.78 -16.31
CA THR A 159 -9.18 -10.33 -16.40
C THR A 159 -10.20 -10.04 -17.49
N TYR A 160 -11.26 -9.33 -17.13
CA TYR A 160 -12.32 -8.89 -18.03
C TYR A 160 -12.29 -7.37 -18.17
N ILE A 161 -12.54 -6.88 -19.39
CA ILE A 161 -12.71 -5.46 -19.63
C ILE A 161 -13.88 -5.20 -20.58
N LYS A 162 -14.67 -4.19 -20.26
CA LYS A 162 -15.71 -3.65 -21.16
C LYS A 162 -15.55 -2.15 -21.27
N PHE A 163 -15.35 -1.66 -22.48
CA PHE A 163 -15.39 -0.24 -22.78
C PHE A 163 -16.83 0.22 -22.95
N ILE A 164 -17.16 1.36 -22.35
CA ILE A 164 -18.44 2.06 -22.51
C ILE A 164 -18.24 3.24 -23.45
N GLU A 165 -17.12 3.96 -23.30
CA GLU A 165 -16.71 5.06 -24.17
C GLU A 165 -15.21 4.91 -24.49
N GLY A 166 -14.82 5.15 -25.74
CA GLY A 166 -13.42 5.09 -26.16
C GLY A 166 -12.89 3.67 -26.32
N HIS A 167 -11.56 3.52 -26.34
CA HIS A 167 -10.86 2.26 -26.51
C HIS A 167 -9.54 2.26 -25.71
N ALA A 168 -8.87 1.10 -25.68
CA ALA A 168 -7.51 0.99 -25.18
C ALA A 168 -6.54 1.70 -26.12
N ALA A 169 -5.58 2.46 -25.56
CA ALA A 169 -4.45 2.95 -26.36
C ALA A 169 -3.49 1.79 -26.70
N TYR A 170 -3.34 0.84 -25.78
CA TYR A 170 -2.66 -0.42 -25.98
C TYR A 170 -3.01 -1.40 -24.85
N THR A 171 -2.78 -2.69 -25.09
CA THR A 171 -2.94 -3.76 -24.12
C THR A 171 -1.68 -4.63 -24.08
N VAL A 172 -1.43 -5.26 -22.94
CA VAL A 172 -0.40 -6.29 -22.76
C VAL A 172 -1.03 -7.43 -21.97
N GLY A 173 -0.93 -8.66 -22.48
CA GLY A 173 -1.67 -9.81 -21.96
C GLY A 173 -3.09 -9.93 -22.54
N GLU A 174 -3.84 -10.89 -22.01
CA GLU A 174 -5.17 -11.23 -22.50
C GLU A 174 -6.27 -10.61 -21.65
N PHE A 175 -7.26 -10.04 -22.33
CA PHE A 175 -8.50 -9.58 -21.75
C PHE A 175 -9.65 -10.37 -22.33
N ILE A 176 -10.57 -10.80 -21.48
CA ILE A 176 -11.87 -11.29 -21.93
C ILE A 176 -12.80 -10.08 -22.07
N GLU A 177 -13.40 -9.91 -23.25
CA GLU A 177 -14.36 -8.83 -23.43
C GLU A 177 -15.61 -9.07 -22.57
N GLY A 178 -16.00 -8.06 -21.79
CA GLY A 178 -17.19 -8.10 -20.95
C GLY A 178 -16.91 -7.74 -19.50
N ILE A 179 -17.78 -8.23 -18.61
CA ILE A 179 -17.73 -7.94 -17.18
C ILE A 179 -17.83 -9.26 -16.44
N ALA A 180 -16.87 -9.54 -15.56
CA ALA A 180 -16.90 -10.72 -14.72
C ALA A 180 -18.12 -10.69 -13.78
N LYS A 181 -18.62 -11.88 -13.44
CA LYS A 181 -19.54 -12.03 -12.29
C LYS A 181 -18.84 -11.52 -11.03
N GLU A 182 -19.62 -10.98 -10.11
CA GLU A 182 -19.08 -10.53 -8.83
C GLU A 182 -18.49 -11.72 -8.07
N VAL A 183 -17.29 -11.54 -7.52
CA VAL A 183 -16.65 -12.57 -6.70
C VAL A 183 -17.39 -12.63 -5.36
N PRO A 184 -17.99 -13.78 -4.99
CA PRO A 184 -18.64 -13.95 -3.70
C PRO A 184 -17.69 -13.63 -2.53
N VAL A 185 -18.24 -13.12 -1.43
CA VAL A 185 -17.46 -12.67 -0.27
C VAL A 185 -16.61 -13.82 0.30
N GLU A 186 -17.17 -15.02 0.33
CA GLU A 186 -16.54 -16.24 0.85
C GLU A 186 -15.28 -16.60 0.05
N ILE A 187 -15.30 -16.38 -1.26
CA ILE A 187 -14.16 -16.61 -2.15
C ILE A 187 -13.18 -15.44 -2.04
N ALA A 188 -13.68 -14.20 -2.01
CA ALA A 188 -12.86 -13.00 -1.90
C ALA A 188 -11.99 -13.02 -0.65
N ASP A 189 -12.57 -13.37 0.51
CA ASP A 189 -11.92 -13.33 1.82
C ASP A 189 -10.80 -14.37 1.98
N VAL A 190 -10.85 -15.46 1.22
CA VAL A 190 -9.82 -16.52 1.27
C VAL A 190 -8.69 -16.30 0.26
N THR A 191 -8.83 -15.34 -0.67
CA THR A 191 -7.73 -14.99 -1.58
C THR A 191 -6.52 -14.50 -0.78
N SER A 192 -5.31 -14.87 -1.21
CA SER A 192 -4.09 -14.56 -0.48
C SER A 192 -3.89 -13.05 -0.25
N VAL A 193 -4.20 -12.24 -1.26
CA VAL A 193 -4.06 -10.77 -1.22
C VAL A 193 -5.08 -10.15 -0.27
N GLN A 194 -6.36 -10.49 -0.40
CA GLN A 194 -7.41 -9.93 0.47
C GLN A 194 -7.19 -10.36 1.92
N ARG A 195 -6.87 -11.63 2.12
CA ARG A 195 -6.58 -12.19 3.44
C ARG A 195 -5.41 -11.48 4.12
N ALA A 196 -4.31 -11.32 3.41
CA ALA A 196 -3.14 -10.65 3.97
C ALA A 196 -3.43 -9.16 4.29
N THR A 197 -4.25 -8.48 3.48
CA THR A 197 -4.72 -7.13 3.78
C THR A 197 -5.51 -7.08 5.09
N PHE A 198 -6.47 -7.98 5.31
CA PHE A 198 -7.27 -7.96 6.55
C PHE A 198 -6.44 -8.33 7.77
N VAL A 199 -5.49 -9.25 7.64
CA VAL A 199 -4.54 -9.57 8.73
C VAL A 199 -3.68 -8.35 9.09
N ALA A 200 -3.17 -7.61 8.09
CA ALA A 200 -2.41 -6.38 8.33
C ALA A 200 -3.26 -5.28 8.98
N ARG A 201 -4.51 -5.12 8.54
CA ARG A 201 -5.47 -4.19 9.14
C ARG A 201 -5.78 -4.54 10.60
N ALA A 202 -6.01 -5.82 10.88
CA ALA A 202 -6.29 -6.32 12.23
C ALA A 202 -5.10 -6.11 13.16
N ALA A 203 -3.87 -6.37 12.68
CA ALA A 203 -2.65 -6.09 13.45
C ALA A 203 -2.49 -4.59 13.75
N ALA A 204 -2.95 -3.70 12.87
CA ALA A 204 -2.94 -2.25 13.13
C ALA A 204 -3.94 -1.86 14.23
N ASP A 205 -5.14 -2.45 14.26
CA ASP A 205 -6.08 -2.27 15.36
C ASP A 205 -5.53 -2.80 16.68
N GLN A 206 -4.87 -3.95 16.63
CA GLN A 206 -4.24 -4.53 17.81
C GLN A 206 -3.19 -3.57 18.38
N LEU A 207 -2.31 -3.03 17.54
CA LEU A 207 -1.33 -2.03 17.99
C LEU A 207 -2.00 -0.80 18.59
N ARG A 208 -3.06 -0.26 17.97
CA ARG A 208 -3.79 0.90 18.48
C ARG A 208 -4.36 0.62 19.88
N ARG A 209 -5.09 -0.49 20.04
CA ARG A 209 -5.67 -0.89 21.32
C ARG A 209 -4.61 -1.20 22.37
N THR A 210 -3.49 -1.79 21.97
CA THR A 210 -2.35 -2.05 22.87
C THR A 210 -1.79 -0.74 23.40
N LYS A 211 -1.60 0.27 22.54
CA LYS A 211 -1.17 1.60 22.97
C LYS A 211 -2.16 2.21 23.95
N GLU A 212 -3.46 2.16 23.66
CA GLU A 212 -4.50 2.67 24.55
C GLU A 212 -4.47 1.99 25.93
N LYS A 213 -4.35 0.66 25.99
CA LYS A 213 -4.28 -0.08 27.25
C LYS A 213 -3.00 0.20 28.05
N VAL A 214 -1.86 0.34 27.36
CA VAL A 214 -0.61 0.74 28.01
C VAL A 214 -0.71 2.15 28.59
N THR A 215 -1.31 3.10 27.87
CA THR A 215 -1.56 4.46 28.39
C THR A 215 -2.48 4.45 29.61
N LYS A 216 -3.45 3.52 29.68
CA LYS A 216 -4.33 3.33 30.83
C LYS A 216 -3.71 2.54 32.00
N GLY A 217 -2.48 2.02 31.86
CA GLY A 217 -1.84 1.17 32.87
C GLY A 217 -2.40 -0.26 32.94
N GLU A 218 -3.28 -0.66 32.02
CA GLU A 218 -3.90 -1.99 31.97
C GLU A 218 -2.97 -3.05 31.32
N MET A 219 -1.82 -2.63 30.78
CA MET A 219 -0.92 -3.50 30.04
C MET A 219 0.53 -3.03 30.15
N ARG A 220 1.48 -3.98 30.09
CA ARG A 220 2.92 -3.71 30.13
C ARG A 220 3.38 -2.90 28.90
N PRO A 221 4.23 -1.86 29.04
CA PRO A 221 4.73 -1.06 27.92
C PRO A 221 5.42 -1.85 26.81
N GLN A 222 6.10 -2.95 27.16
CA GLN A 222 6.81 -3.83 26.22
C GLN A 222 5.87 -4.49 25.20
N GLN A 223 4.57 -4.56 25.50
CA GLN A 223 3.58 -5.08 24.56
C GLN A 223 3.39 -4.21 23.32
N VAL A 224 3.63 -2.90 23.41
CA VAL A 224 3.58 -2.02 22.25
C VAL A 224 4.65 -2.42 21.24
N ALA A 225 5.86 -2.78 21.70
CA ALA A 225 6.94 -3.23 20.82
C ALA A 225 6.59 -4.55 20.12
N LEU A 226 6.01 -5.51 20.85
CA LEU A 226 5.56 -6.78 20.27
C LEU A 226 4.44 -6.56 19.25
N ALA A 227 3.40 -5.80 19.61
CA ALA A 227 2.29 -5.49 18.72
C ALA A 227 2.74 -4.73 17.45
N LYS A 228 3.73 -3.83 17.58
CA LYS A 228 4.33 -3.13 16.44
C LYS A 228 5.04 -4.10 15.51
N ALA A 229 5.84 -5.01 16.05
CA ALA A 229 6.55 -6.01 15.26
C ALA A 229 5.59 -7.02 14.59
N ILE A 230 4.46 -7.34 15.21
CA ILE A 230 3.38 -8.14 14.58
C ILE A 230 2.76 -7.39 13.39
N LEU A 231 2.46 -6.10 13.55
CA LEU A 231 1.97 -5.26 12.45
C LEU A 231 2.98 -5.17 11.29
N GLU A 232 4.27 -4.99 11.59
CA GLU A 232 5.33 -4.96 10.59
C GLU A 232 5.42 -6.28 9.82
N GLU A 233 5.34 -7.43 10.51
CA GLU A 233 5.29 -8.74 9.86
C GLU A 233 4.05 -8.89 8.98
N ALA A 234 2.86 -8.57 9.49
CA ALA A 234 1.61 -8.72 8.76
C ALA A 234 1.58 -7.81 7.50
N THR A 235 2.09 -6.59 7.63
CA THR A 235 2.22 -5.66 6.50
C THR A 235 3.21 -6.16 5.46
N ALA A 236 4.30 -6.79 5.88
CA ALA A 236 5.27 -7.37 4.96
C ALA A 236 4.71 -8.61 4.24
N TRP A 237 3.93 -9.46 4.92
CA TRP A 237 3.19 -10.55 4.27
C TRP A 237 2.17 -10.05 3.25
N GLU A 238 1.49 -8.94 3.53
CA GLU A 238 0.61 -8.29 2.57
C GLU A 238 1.35 -7.86 1.30
N VAL A 239 2.49 -7.18 1.46
CA VAL A 239 3.33 -6.77 0.31
C VAL A 239 3.81 -7.99 -0.47
N LEU A 240 4.20 -9.06 0.23
CA LEU A 240 4.62 -10.31 -0.38
C LEU A 240 3.50 -10.95 -1.20
N ALA A 241 2.28 -11.05 -0.66
CA ALA A 241 1.13 -11.61 -1.36
C ALA A 241 0.79 -10.81 -2.63
N ASN A 242 0.76 -9.47 -2.53
CA ASN A 242 0.53 -8.60 -3.69
C ASN A 242 1.63 -8.79 -4.74
N ALA A 243 2.89 -8.81 -4.31
CA ALA A 243 4.03 -8.99 -5.20
C ALA A 243 3.98 -10.36 -5.90
N GLU A 244 3.70 -11.43 -5.18
CA GLU A 244 3.59 -12.79 -5.75
C GLU A 244 2.48 -12.90 -6.78
N LEU A 245 1.35 -12.23 -6.56
CA LEU A 245 0.30 -12.13 -7.56
C LEU A 245 0.79 -11.39 -8.82
N MET A 246 1.44 -10.24 -8.66
CA MET A 246 1.89 -9.39 -9.77
C MET A 246 3.13 -9.93 -10.50
N LEU A 247 3.81 -10.95 -9.98
CA LEU A 247 4.88 -11.65 -10.72
C LEU A 247 4.38 -12.35 -11.99
N LYS A 248 3.07 -12.63 -12.07
CA LYS A 248 2.41 -13.20 -13.24
C LYS A 248 2.17 -12.17 -14.34
N SER A 249 2.40 -10.88 -14.06
CA SER A 249 2.10 -9.81 -15.00
C SER A 249 2.91 -9.98 -16.29
N PRO A 250 2.27 -9.81 -17.46
CA PRO A 250 2.95 -9.88 -18.74
C PRO A 250 3.81 -8.64 -19.00
N ASP A 251 3.63 -7.55 -18.24
CA ASP A 251 4.49 -6.37 -18.33
C ASP A 251 5.78 -6.57 -17.51
N ALA A 252 6.94 -6.47 -18.19
CA ALA A 252 8.24 -6.71 -17.57
C ALA A 252 8.58 -5.71 -16.45
N LYS A 253 8.07 -4.47 -16.51
CA LYS A 253 8.32 -3.45 -15.47
C LYS A 253 7.49 -3.71 -14.23
N VAL A 254 6.24 -4.15 -14.40
CA VAL A 254 5.37 -4.60 -13.30
C VAL A 254 5.97 -5.83 -12.64
N ALA A 255 6.40 -6.83 -13.42
CA ALA A 255 7.07 -8.02 -12.90
C ALA A 255 8.39 -7.68 -12.18
N ALA A 256 9.20 -6.75 -12.70
CA ALA A 256 10.43 -6.30 -12.05
C ALA A 256 10.15 -5.58 -10.73
N TRP A 257 9.15 -4.69 -10.69
CA TRP A 257 8.68 -4.05 -9.47
C TRP A 257 8.22 -5.09 -8.44
N ALA A 258 7.45 -6.09 -8.87
CA ALA A 258 6.98 -7.17 -8.02
C ALA A 258 8.15 -8.00 -7.44
N ARG A 259 9.17 -8.34 -8.25
CA ARG A 259 10.39 -9.03 -7.76
C ARG A 259 11.09 -8.21 -6.68
N LYS A 260 11.26 -6.90 -6.90
CA LYS A 260 11.86 -5.99 -5.91
C LYS A 260 11.05 -5.97 -4.62
N LYS A 261 9.73 -5.80 -4.71
CA LYS A 261 8.84 -5.77 -3.54
C LYS A 261 8.80 -7.10 -2.79
N LYS A 262 8.86 -8.23 -3.50
CA LYS A 262 8.99 -9.56 -2.89
C LYS A 262 10.28 -9.70 -2.06
N ALA A 263 11.42 -9.23 -2.57
CA ALA A 263 12.69 -9.27 -1.85
C ALA A 263 12.69 -8.35 -0.62
N GLU A 264 12.18 -7.13 -0.77
CA GLU A 264 11.99 -6.17 0.34
C GLU A 264 11.10 -6.76 1.44
N ALA A 265 9.96 -7.35 1.05
CA ALA A 265 9.00 -7.96 1.96
C ALA A 265 9.60 -9.14 2.74
N ARG A 266 10.34 -10.05 2.09
CA ARG A 266 11.03 -11.16 2.77
C ARG A 266 12.02 -10.67 3.82
N THR A 267 12.76 -9.61 3.49
CA THR A 267 13.70 -8.98 4.43
C THR A 267 12.95 -8.36 5.62
N ALA A 268 11.85 -7.65 5.36
CA ALA A 268 11.01 -7.06 6.39
C ALA A 268 10.37 -8.12 7.31
N ILE A 269 9.89 -9.25 6.77
CA ILE A 269 9.37 -10.38 7.56
C ILE A 269 10.44 -10.89 8.54
N LYS A 270 11.68 -11.10 8.08
CA LYS A 270 12.78 -11.55 8.94
C LYS A 270 13.04 -10.54 10.07
N LYS A 271 13.19 -9.26 9.73
CA LYS A 271 13.41 -8.19 10.71
C LYS A 271 12.29 -8.09 11.73
N ALA A 272 11.04 -8.18 11.29
CA ALA A 272 9.88 -8.14 12.17
C ALA A 272 9.84 -9.33 13.14
N LYS A 273 10.17 -10.55 12.67
CA LYS A 273 10.28 -11.73 13.54
C LYS A 273 11.39 -11.59 14.59
N ASP A 274 12.53 -11.03 14.21
CA ASP A 274 13.62 -10.79 15.15
C ASP A 274 13.22 -9.71 16.18
N ALA A 275 12.48 -8.67 15.75
CA ALA A 275 11.91 -7.66 16.66
C ALA A 275 10.85 -8.24 17.62
N GLN A 276 10.04 -9.21 17.19
CA GLN A 276 9.11 -9.92 18.08
C GLN A 276 9.86 -10.69 19.16
N LYS A 277 10.89 -11.46 18.79
CA LYS A 277 11.75 -12.19 19.76
C LYS A 277 12.39 -11.22 20.75
N GLU A 278 12.86 -10.08 20.27
CA GLU A 278 13.46 -9.06 21.13
C GLU A 278 12.45 -8.45 22.11
N ALA A 279 11.24 -8.16 21.65
CA ALA A 279 10.19 -7.65 22.53
C ALA A 279 9.83 -8.68 23.63
N ILE A 280 9.75 -9.97 23.28
CA ILE A 280 9.52 -11.06 24.22
C ILE A 280 10.67 -11.17 25.23
N ARG A 281 11.92 -11.10 24.77
CA ARG A 281 13.12 -11.10 25.64
C ARG A 281 13.11 -9.93 26.63
N ARG A 282 12.55 -8.78 26.24
CA ARG A 282 12.37 -7.61 27.10
C ARG A 282 11.17 -7.68 28.04
N GLY A 283 10.41 -8.79 28.02
CA GLY A 283 9.29 -9.02 28.93
C GLY A 283 7.90 -8.75 28.34
N ALA A 284 7.76 -8.68 27.01
CA ALA A 284 6.43 -8.81 26.39
C ALA A 284 5.88 -10.23 26.60
N ASP A 285 4.56 -10.37 26.73
CA ASP A 285 3.93 -11.69 26.88
C ASP A 285 3.97 -12.45 25.55
N PRO A 286 4.64 -13.62 25.46
CA PRO A 286 4.62 -14.43 24.25
C PRO A 286 3.23 -15.00 23.92
N ALA A 287 2.32 -15.08 24.91
CA ALA A 287 0.93 -15.48 24.71
C ALA A 287 0.03 -14.35 24.21
N PHE A 288 0.57 -13.15 23.96
CA PHE A 288 -0.18 -12.04 23.40
C PHE A 288 -0.67 -12.37 21.98
N LYS A 289 -1.93 -12.81 21.88
CA LYS A 289 -2.62 -13.09 20.61
C LYS A 289 -3.32 -11.86 20.02
N GLY A 290 -3.10 -10.69 20.63
CA GLY A 290 -3.86 -9.47 20.35
C GLY A 290 -5.27 -9.48 20.95
N PHE A 291 -6.05 -8.49 20.58
CA PHE A 291 -7.45 -8.39 20.99
C PHE A 291 -8.34 -9.19 20.03
N GLY A 292 -9.36 -9.84 20.58
CA GLY A 292 -10.43 -10.44 19.79
C GLY A 292 -11.11 -9.41 18.88
N PRO A 293 -11.88 -9.87 17.88
CA PRO A 293 -12.56 -8.99 16.95
C PRO A 293 -13.47 -8.05 17.74
N ALA A 294 -13.37 -6.74 17.47
CA ALA A 294 -14.39 -5.79 17.97
C ALA A 294 -15.19 -5.14 16.86
N GLU A 295 -14.92 -5.53 15.60
CA GLU A 295 -15.75 -5.11 14.47
C GLU A 295 -16.33 -6.37 13.82
N PRO A 296 -17.63 -6.64 14.00
CA PRO A 296 -18.27 -7.76 13.32
C PRO A 296 -18.09 -7.60 11.81
N GLY A 297 -17.44 -8.57 11.19
CA GLY A 297 -17.27 -8.71 9.76
C GLY A 297 -16.05 -8.01 9.14
N PHE A 298 -14.89 -8.11 9.77
CA PHE A 298 -13.59 -8.39 9.10
C PHE A 298 -12.97 -9.69 9.62
N ASP A 299 -13.82 -10.59 10.14
CA ASP A 299 -13.43 -11.85 10.76
C ASP A 299 -12.85 -12.80 9.73
N ILE A 300 -11.54 -12.72 9.53
CA ILE A 300 -10.79 -13.85 9.00
C ILE A 300 -10.52 -14.75 10.20
N PRO A 301 -11.02 -16.00 10.24
CA PRO A 301 -10.53 -16.95 11.22
C PRO A 301 -9.01 -17.03 11.09
N VAL A 302 -8.31 -16.78 12.18
CA VAL A 302 -6.86 -16.91 12.25
C VAL A 302 -6.55 -18.38 11.99
N LYS A 303 -6.33 -18.77 10.73
CA LYS A 303 -5.80 -20.10 10.42
C LYS A 303 -4.48 -20.22 11.20
N PRO A 304 -4.29 -21.25 12.05
CA PRO A 304 -3.14 -21.40 12.91
C PRO A 304 -1.83 -21.14 12.17
N SER A 305 -0.92 -20.37 12.78
CA SER A 305 0.42 -20.22 12.22
C SER A 305 1.07 -21.60 12.11
N ALA A 306 1.96 -21.80 11.14
CA ALA A 306 2.66 -23.08 10.93
C ALA A 306 3.45 -23.59 12.16
N LEU A 307 3.61 -22.76 13.19
CA LEU A 307 4.17 -23.14 14.49
C LEU A 307 3.21 -23.97 15.36
N GLN A 308 1.90 -23.95 15.10
CA GLN A 308 0.89 -24.69 15.87
C GLN A 308 0.61 -26.10 15.34
N ILE A 309 1.06 -26.44 14.12
CA ILE A 309 0.84 -27.78 13.53
C ILE A 309 1.80 -28.82 14.14
N LYS A 310 2.90 -28.39 14.77
CA LYS A 310 3.85 -29.32 15.40
C LYS A 310 3.43 -29.83 16.78
N SER A 311 2.37 -29.30 17.40
CA SER A 311 1.93 -29.72 18.73
C SER A 311 0.68 -30.62 18.75
N SER A 312 0.03 -30.88 17.60
CA SER A 312 -1.17 -31.74 17.54
C SER A 312 -0.93 -33.10 16.88
N VAL A 313 0.33 -33.51 16.68
CA VAL A 313 0.70 -34.82 16.12
C VAL A 313 1.40 -35.70 17.16
N ARG A 314 1.17 -35.43 18.45
CA ARG A 314 1.55 -36.34 19.54
C ARG A 314 0.45 -36.38 20.60
N THR A 315 -0.60 -37.11 20.29
CA THR A 315 -1.45 -37.85 21.23
C THR A 315 -2.07 -38.99 20.45
#